data_AF-A0A392VVU4-F1
#
_entry.id   AF-A0A392VVU4-F1
#
_cell.length_a   1.000
_cell.length_b   1.000
_cell.length_c   1.000
_cell.angle_alpha   90.00
_cell.angle_beta   90.00
_cell.angle_gamma   90.00
#
_symmetry.space_group_name_H-M   'P 1'
#
loop_
_entity.id
_entity.type
_entity.pdbx_description
1 polymer ?
#
loop_
_entity_poly.entity_id
_entity_poly.type
_entity_poly.pdbx_seq_one_letter_code
_entity_poly.pdbx_strand_id
1 'polypeptide(L)' 'PEAAHGLSTRAELVERIRVLGQDVLNGVKFGFDNVVDQLKVLNPRVELNTEGLSMLKRVENGQLVIPPE' A
#
# COMPACT_ATOMS: atom_id res chain seq x y z
N PRO A 1 0.92 21.80 -8.29
CA PRO A 1 -0.13 20.84 -7.87
C PRO A 1 -1.24 21.58 -7.12
N GLU A 2 -2.49 21.17 -7.31
CA GLU A 2 -3.63 21.83 -6.67
C GLU A 2 -3.50 21.82 -5.12
N ALA A 3 -2.96 20.73 -4.59
CA ALA A 3 -2.65 20.56 -3.17
C ALA A 3 -1.56 21.50 -2.61
N ALA A 4 -0.87 22.27 -3.46
CA ALA A 4 0.15 23.24 -3.07
C ALA A 4 -0.33 24.70 -3.20
N HIS A 5 -1.55 24.96 -3.67
CA HIS A 5 -2.09 26.32 -3.72
C HIS A 5 -2.22 26.91 -2.30
N GLY A 6 -1.77 28.14 -2.13
CA GLY A 6 -1.86 28.87 -0.85
C GLY A 6 -0.73 28.57 0.14
N LEU A 7 0.19 27.64 -0.16
CA LEU A 7 1.38 27.42 0.65
C LEU A 7 2.41 28.52 0.35
N SER A 8 2.85 29.23 1.37
CA SER A 8 3.72 30.41 1.25
C SER A 8 5.16 30.13 1.67
N THR A 9 5.39 29.03 2.41
CA THR A 9 6.70 28.65 2.91
C THR A 9 7.11 27.23 2.49
N ARG A 10 8.43 27.00 2.47
CA ARG A 10 9.00 25.65 2.28
C ARG A 10 8.52 24.67 3.35
N ALA A 11 8.35 25.12 4.59
CA ALA A 11 7.91 24.26 5.70
C ALA A 11 6.48 23.76 5.47
N GLU A 12 5.57 24.64 5.06
CA GLU A 12 4.19 24.29 4.72
C GLU A 12 4.11 23.28 3.57
N LEU A 13 4.94 23.46 2.53
CA LEU A 13 5.02 22.51 1.42
C LEU A 13 5.53 21.14 1.85
N VAL A 14 6.60 21.08 2.66
CA VAL A 14 7.16 19.82 3.17
C VAL A 14 6.14 19.07 4.03
N GLU A 15 5.43 19.79 4.90
CA GLU A 15 4.40 19.18 5.73
C GLU A 15 3.24 18.64 4.89
N ARG A 16 2.81 19.39 3.86
CA ARG A 16 1.75 18.93 2.96
C ARG A 16 2.16 17.67 2.19
N ILE A 17 3.41 17.60 1.71
CA ILE A 17 3.96 16.41 1.05
C ILE A 17 3.97 15.23 2.02
N ARG A 18 4.37 15.43 3.28
CA ARG A 18 4.39 14.39 4.30
C ARG A 18 2.99 13.81 4.56
N VAL A 19 1.99 14.67 4.72
CA VAL A 19 0.59 14.26 4.94
C VAL A 19 0.07 13.48 3.73
N LEU A 20 0.24 14.02 2.52
CA LEU A 20 -0.19 13.33 1.29
C LEU A 20 0.52 11.98 1.12
N GLY A 21 1.82 11.91 1.44
CA GLY A 21 2.56 10.65 1.43
C GLY A 21 1.99 9.63 2.40
N GLN A 22 1.65 10.07 3.62
CA GLN A 22 1.02 9.19 4.61
C GLN A 22 -0.37 8.71 4.17
N ASP A 23 -1.19 9.60 3.61
CA ASP A 23 -2.53 9.27 3.11
C ASP A 23 -2.48 8.23 1.98
N VAL A 24 -1.53 8.40 1.04
CA VAL A 24 -1.29 7.42 -0.03
C VAL A 24 -0.87 6.07 0.55
N LEU A 25 0.09 6.04 1.49
CA LEU A 25 0.54 4.80 2.13
C LEU A 25 -0.60 4.09 2.86
N ASN A 26 -1.44 4.85 3.58
CA ASN A 26 -2.60 4.30 4.26
C ASN A 26 -3.62 3.72 3.27
N GLY A 27 -3.88 4.41 2.16
CA GLY A 27 -4.78 3.95 1.11
C GLY A 27 -4.31 2.65 0.45
N VAL A 28 -3.02 2.54 0.13
CA VAL A 28 -2.45 1.31 -0.45
C VAL A 28 -2.53 0.15 0.55
N LYS A 29 -2.18 0.39 1.83
CA LYS A 29 -2.30 -0.62 2.88
C LYS A 29 -3.73 -1.13 3.03
N PHE A 30 -4.70 -0.21 3.09
CA PHE A 30 -6.11 -0.55 3.18
C PHE A 30 -6.56 -1.40 1.98
N GLY A 31 -6.22 -0.97 0.76
CA GLY A 31 -6.59 -1.71 -0.46
C GLY A 31 -6.03 -3.13 -0.48
N PHE A 32 -4.77 -3.28 -0.08
CA PHE A 32 -4.12 -4.59 0.02
C PHE A 32 -4.80 -5.50 1.05
N ASP A 33 -4.98 -5.03 2.29
CA ASP A 33 -5.61 -5.80 3.36
C ASP A 33 -7.04 -6.23 2.96
N ASN A 34 -7.81 -5.30 2.37
CA ASN A 34 -9.17 -5.57 1.90
C ASN A 34 -9.22 -6.65 0.80
N VAL A 35 -8.27 -6.67 -0.14
CA VAL A 35 -8.19 -7.73 -1.15
C VAL A 35 -7.87 -9.08 -0.52
N VAL A 36 -6.96 -9.13 0.46
CA VAL A 36 -6.65 -10.35 1.20
C VAL A 36 -7.89 -10.90 1.91
N ASP A 37 -8.67 -10.03 2.55
CA ASP A 37 -9.90 -10.42 3.23
C ASP A 37 -10.98 -10.89 2.24
N GLN A 38 -11.15 -10.20 1.12
CA GLN A 38 -12.04 -10.65 0.04
C GLN A 38 -11.66 -12.04 -0.48
N LEU A 39 -10.36 -12.31 -0.68
CA LEU A 39 -9.89 -13.62 -1.13
C LEU A 39 -10.25 -14.72 -0.12
N LYS A 40 -10.12 -14.47 1.19
CA LYS A 40 -10.54 -15.41 2.23
C LYS A 40 -12.05 -15.68 2.18
N VAL A 41 -12.86 -14.63 2.04
CA VAL A 41 -14.32 -14.74 1.94
C VAL A 41 -14.76 -15.52 0.70
N LEU A 42 -14.14 -15.27 -0.45
CA LEU A 42 -14.47 -15.91 -1.73
C LEU A 42 -14.01 -17.37 -1.81
N ASN A 43 -13.08 -17.79 -0.95
CA ASN A 43 -12.54 -19.15 -0.92
C ASN A 43 -12.83 -19.85 0.41
N PRO A 44 -14.10 -20.02 0.83
CA PRO A 44 -14.45 -20.46 2.19
C PRO A 44 -14.07 -21.93 2.50
N ARG A 45 -13.68 -22.70 1.49
CA ARG A 45 -13.28 -24.11 1.61
C ARG A 45 -11.77 -24.32 1.48
N VAL A 46 -11.01 -23.24 1.27
CA VAL A 46 -9.57 -23.28 1.07
C VAL A 46 -8.94 -22.36 2.11
N GLU A 47 -8.07 -22.92 2.95
CA GLU A 47 -7.27 -22.10 3.86
C GLU A 47 -6.12 -21.47 3.05
N LEU A 48 -6.23 -20.18 2.78
CA LEU A 48 -5.19 -19.43 2.09
C LEU A 48 -4.00 -19.19 3.01
N ASN A 49 -2.82 -19.69 2.63
CA ASN A 49 -1.59 -19.32 3.31
C ASN A 49 -1.23 -17.86 2.98
N THR A 50 -1.28 -16.99 3.98
CA THR A 50 -0.90 -15.57 3.87
C THR A 50 0.43 -15.25 4.55
N GLU A 51 1.20 -16.27 4.96
CA GLU A 51 2.49 -16.08 5.59
C GLU A 51 3.47 -15.41 4.61
N GLY A 52 4.15 -14.36 5.08
CA GLY A 52 5.15 -13.65 4.31
C GLY A 52 4.59 -12.79 3.16
N LEU A 53 3.27 -12.69 3.02
CA LEU A 53 2.60 -11.78 2.09
C LEU A 53 2.95 -10.33 2.43
N SER A 54 3.22 -9.52 1.41
CA SER A 54 3.60 -8.11 1.58
C SER A 54 3.29 -7.32 0.33
N MET A 55 2.88 -6.06 0.50
CA MET A 55 2.65 -5.10 -0.60
C MET A 55 3.89 -4.91 -1.49
N LEU A 56 5.08 -5.12 -0.93
CA LEU A 56 6.34 -4.90 -1.64
C LEU A 56 6.81 -6.14 -2.40
N LYS A 57 6.30 -7.33 -2.06
CA LYS A 57 6.75 -8.57 -2.69
C LYS A 57 5.99 -8.83 -3.99
N ARG A 58 6.68 -9.44 -4.95
CA ARG A 58 6.08 -9.97 -6.18
C ARG A 58 6.25 -11.48 -6.25
N VAL A 59 5.45 -12.11 -7.11
CA VAL A 59 5.59 -13.54 -7.42
C VAL A 59 6.57 -13.70 -8.57
N GLU A 60 7.65 -14.44 -8.34
CA GLU A 60 8.58 -14.88 -9.38
C GLU A 60 8.72 -16.39 -9.29
N ASN A 61 8.45 -17.11 -10.39
CA ASN A 61 8.57 -18.58 -10.45
C ASN A 61 7.83 -19.30 -9.30
N GLY A 62 6.68 -18.77 -8.87
CA GLY A 62 5.89 -19.32 -7.77
C GLY A 62 6.38 -18.98 -6.37
N GLN A 63 7.40 -18.14 -6.22
CA GLN A 63 7.94 -17.70 -4.92
C GLN A 63 7.70 -16.22 -4.69
N LEU A 64 7.49 -15.84 -3.42
CA LEU A 64 7.40 -14.45 -3.01
C LEU A 64 8.80 -13.86 -2.80
N VAL A 65 9.16 -12.88 -3.61
CA VAL A 65 10.47 -12.23 -3.57
C VAL A 65 10.34 -10.72 -3.37
N ILE A 66 11.34 -10.11 -2.74
CA ILE A 66 11.47 -8.65 -2.70
C ILE A 66 12.09 -8.23 -4.04
N PRO A 67 11.42 -7.37 -4.82
CA PRO A 67 11.97 -6.90 -6.09
C PRO A 67 13.25 -6.08 -5.87
N PRO A 68 14.18 -6.07 -6.84
CA PRO A 68 15.34 -5.18 -6.79
C PRO A 68 14.90 -3.71 -6.77
N GLU A 69 15.72 -2.86 -6.16
CA GLU A 69 15.56 -1.39 -6.16
C GLU A 69 15.60 -0.79 -7.56
#